data_AF-A0A538F7V0-F1
#
_entry.id   AF-A0A538F7V0-F1
#
_cell.length_a   1.000
_cell.length_b   1.000
_cell.length_c   1.000
_cell.angle_alpha   90.00
_cell.angle_beta   90.00
_cell.angle_gamma   90.00
#
_symmetry.space_group_name_H-M   'P 1'
#
loop_
_entity.id
_entity.type
_entity.pdbx_description
1 polymer ?
#
loop_
_entity_poly.entity_id
_entity_poly.type
_entity_poly.pdbx_seq_one_letter_code
_entity_poly.pdbx_strand_id
1 'polypeptide(L)' 'MEALDGNAIAGELYTAFGKEMTTASGRCTHCGARSEVAELVVYSRAPGAVARCPSCGSVVMVLVAVRDESRVHLPGLELD' A
#
# COMPACT_ATOMS: atom_id res chain seq x y z
N MET A 1 6.08 14.59 -8.63
CA MET A 1 5.99 13.12 -8.53
C MET A 1 4.54 12.79 -8.73
N GLU A 2 4.22 11.91 -9.68
CA GLU A 2 2.83 11.56 -9.97
C GLU A 2 2.30 10.67 -8.85
N ALA A 3 1.14 11.05 -8.30
CA ALA A 3 0.43 10.24 -7.32
C ALA A 3 -0.42 9.23 -8.10
N LEU A 4 -0.23 7.95 -7.80
CA LEU A 4 -1.02 6.86 -8.34
C LEU A 4 -1.98 6.35 -7.26
N ASP A 5 -2.94 5.53 -7.66
CA ASP A 5 -3.76 4.77 -6.72
C ASP A 5 -3.15 3.39 -6.42
N GLY A 6 -3.76 2.65 -5.50
CA GLY A 6 -3.29 1.36 -5.03
C GLY A 6 -3.29 0.25 -6.09
N ASN A 7 -4.05 0.40 -7.18
CA ASN A 7 -4.02 -0.57 -8.29
C ASN A 7 -2.66 -0.58 -8.99
N ALA A 8 -1.91 0.51 -8.93
CA ALA A 8 -0.59 0.62 -9.54
C ALA A 8 0.44 -0.36 -8.95
N ILE A 9 0.18 -0.94 -7.76
CA ILE A 9 1.05 -1.92 -7.10
C ILE A 9 0.38 -3.29 -6.91
N ALA A 10 -0.70 -3.57 -7.66
CA ALA A 10 -1.46 -4.80 -7.53
C ALA A 10 -0.61 -6.06 -7.80
N GLY A 11 0.30 -6.00 -8.78
CA GLY A 11 1.16 -7.13 -9.13
C GLY A 11 2.15 -7.49 -8.03
N GLU A 12 2.73 -6.48 -7.39
CA GLU A 12 3.65 -6.67 -6.28
C GLU A 12 2.93 -7.11 -5.01
N LEU A 13 1.71 -6.60 -4.76
CA LEU A 13 0.86 -7.11 -3.69
C LEU A 13 0.52 -8.59 -3.90
N TYR A 14 0.18 -8.99 -5.13
CA TYR A 14 -0.04 -10.40 -5.45
C TYR A 14 1.22 -11.24 -5.23
N THR A 15 2.38 -10.71 -5.60
CA THR A 15 3.68 -11.38 -5.38
C THR A 15 3.98 -11.58 -3.89
N ALA A 16 3.63 -10.61 -3.04
CA ALA A 16 3.88 -10.68 -1.60
C ALA A 16 2.85 -11.52 -0.83
N PHE A 17 1.57 -11.46 -1.20
CA PHE A 17 0.47 -12.09 -0.44
C PHE A 17 -0.11 -13.34 -1.10
N GLY A 18 0.21 -13.62 -2.37
CA GLY A 18 -0.32 -14.76 -3.13
C GLY A 18 -1.80 -14.66 -3.50
N LYS A 19 -2.41 -13.48 -3.35
CA LYS A 19 -3.83 -13.23 -3.66
C LYS A 19 -4.08 -11.78 -4.06
N GLU A 20 -5.26 -11.53 -4.65
CA GLU A 20 -5.78 -10.18 -4.89
C GLU A 20 -5.88 -9.43 -3.54
N MET A 21 -5.36 -8.20 -3.48
CA MET A 21 -5.32 -7.37 -2.27
C MET A 21 -5.91 -5.97 -2.47
N THR A 22 -6.17 -5.51 -3.69
CA THR A 22 -6.70 -4.17 -3.99
C THR A 22 -8.07 -3.95 -3.35
N THR A 23 -8.89 -5.00 -3.25
CA THR A 23 -10.20 -4.99 -2.57
C THR A 23 -10.11 -5.22 -1.06
N ALA A 24 -8.91 -5.49 -0.52
CA ALA A 24 -8.75 -5.63 0.92
C ALA A 24 -9.02 -4.28 1.59
N SER A 25 -9.89 -4.27 2.59
CA SER A 25 -10.14 -3.10 3.42
C SER A 25 -9.13 -3.03 4.56
N GLY A 26 -8.77 -1.80 4.94
CA GLY A 26 -7.94 -1.57 6.11
C GLY A 26 -8.25 -0.23 6.77
N ARG A 27 -7.84 -0.12 8.03
CA ARG A 27 -7.99 1.07 8.85
C ARG A 27 -6.65 1.75 9.06
N CYS A 28 -6.60 3.05 8.79
CA CYS A 28 -5.45 3.88 9.11
C CYS A 28 -5.31 4.03 10.63
N THR A 29 -4.18 3.61 11.20
CA THR A 29 -3.93 3.71 12.65
C THR A 29 -3.69 5.15 13.12
N HIS A 30 -3.44 6.09 12.19
CA HIS A 30 -3.21 7.50 12.51
C HIS A 30 -4.50 8.34 12.62
N CYS A 31 -5.46 8.16 11.71
CA CYS A 31 -6.70 8.96 11.68
C CYS A 31 -7.99 8.14 11.79
N GLY A 32 -7.90 6.80 11.81
CA GLY A 32 -9.06 5.91 11.90
C GLY A 32 -9.87 5.75 10.61
N ALA A 33 -9.52 6.46 9.52
CA ALA A 33 -10.18 6.30 8.23
C ALA A 33 -10.05 4.87 7.70
N ARG A 34 -11.12 4.35 7.11
CA ARG A 34 -11.14 3.08 6.38
C ARG A 34 -11.10 3.34 4.88
N SER A 35 -10.37 2.52 4.16
CA SER A 35 -10.30 2.54 2.70
C SER A 35 -9.91 1.15 2.19
N GLU A 36 -10.25 0.87 0.94
CA GLU A 36 -9.64 -0.27 0.25
C GLU A 36 -8.15 0.02 -0.05
N VAL A 37 -7.35 -1.02 -0.23
CA VAL A 37 -5.95 -0.86 -0.65
C VAL A 37 -5.86 -0.16 -2.01
N ALA A 38 -6.82 -0.41 -2.91
CA ALA A 38 -6.95 0.26 -4.21
C ALA A 38 -7.01 1.79 -4.11
N GLU A 39 -7.54 2.32 -3.00
CA GLU A 39 -7.77 3.77 -2.81
C GLU A 39 -6.56 4.48 -2.17
N LEU A 40 -5.52 3.74 -1.77
CA LEU A 40 -4.32 4.34 -1.19
C LEU A 40 -3.58 5.21 -2.21
N VAL A 41 -3.02 6.33 -1.74
CA VAL A 41 -2.22 7.20 -2.60
C VAL A 41 -0.79 6.68 -2.66
N VAL A 42 -0.38 6.19 -3.82
CA VAL A 42 0.90 5.51 -4.04
C VAL A 42 1.90 6.40 -4.75
N TYR A 43 3.13 6.35 -4.26
CA TYR A 43 4.30 6.94 -4.88
C TYR A 43 5.32 5.84 -5.18
N SER A 44 5.54 5.52 -6.46
CA SER A 44 6.27 4.31 -6.91
C SER A 44 7.68 4.55 -7.43
N ARG A 45 8.35 5.66 -7.07
CA ARG A 45 9.74 5.89 -7.47
C ARG A 45 10.71 5.10 -6.59
N ALA A 46 11.63 4.39 -7.26
CA ALA A 46 12.69 3.55 -6.70
C ALA A 46 13.27 4.04 -5.36
N PRO A 47 13.60 3.13 -4.41
CA PRO A 47 13.68 1.67 -4.56
C PRO A 47 12.39 0.89 -4.21
N GLY A 48 11.24 1.55 -4.11
CA GLY A 48 9.97 0.87 -3.81
C GLY A 48 8.76 1.79 -3.97
N ALA A 49 7.61 1.29 -3.52
CA ALA A 49 6.36 2.04 -3.47
C ALA A 49 6.00 2.41 -2.03
N VAL A 50 5.57 3.66 -1.84
CA VAL A 50 5.06 4.15 -0.56
C VAL A 50 3.59 4.48 -0.75
N ALA A 51 2.73 3.81 0.00
CA ALA A 51 1.30 4.08 0.03
C ALA A 51 0.94 4.92 1.25
N ARG A 52 0.13 5.94 1.02
CA ARG A 52 -0.34 6.88 2.03
C ARG A 52 -1.85 6.82 2.18
N CYS A 53 -2.32 7.09 3.39
CA CYS A 53 -3.74 7.25 3.66
C CYS A 53 -4.30 8.40 2.80
N PRO A 54 -5.39 8.19 2.04
CA PRO A 54 -5.99 9.24 1.23
C PRO A 54 -6.59 10.37 2.08
N SER A 55 -6.93 10.10 3.36
CA SER A 55 -7.53 11.07 4.27
C SER A 55 -6.50 11.98 4.96
N CYS A 56 -5.41 11.42 5.51
CA CYS A 56 -4.47 12.18 6.33
C CYS A 56 -3.05 12.27 5.75
N GLY A 57 -2.76 11.59 4.64
CA GLY A 57 -1.45 11.59 4.00
C GLY A 57 -0.33 10.89 4.80
N SER A 58 -0.64 10.24 5.91
CA SER A 58 0.32 9.43 6.67
C SER A 58 0.71 8.20 5.88
N VAL A 59 1.97 7.75 6.02
CA VAL A 59 2.46 6.51 5.38
C VAL A 59 1.83 5.32 6.09
N VAL A 60 1.12 4.48 5.34
CA VAL A 60 0.40 3.33 5.89
C VAL A 60 0.96 2.00 5.40
N MET A 61 1.61 2.00 4.23
CA MET A 61 2.27 0.83 3.65
C MET A 61 3.54 1.25 2.91
N VAL A 62 4.58 0.43 3.01
CA VAL A 62 5.79 0.53 2.19
C VAL A 62 6.06 -0.84 1.57
N LEU A 63 6.32 -0.85 0.28
CA LEU A 63 6.60 -2.04 -0.48
C LEU A 63 7.94 -1.89 -1.19
N VAL A 64 8.84 -2.87 -1.01
CA VAL A 64 10.15 -2.88 -1.65
C VAL A 64 10.44 -4.23 -2.26
N ALA A 65 11.05 -4.25 -3.45
CA ALA A 65 11.57 -5.46 -4.06
C ALA A 65 13.05 -5.62 -3.70
N VAL A 66 13.42 -6.74 -3.08
CA VAL A 66 14.81 -7.06 -2.71
C VAL A 66 15.14 -8.45 -3.21
N ARG A 67 16.05 -8.56 -4.19
CA ARG A 67 16.54 -9.85 -4.72
C ARG A 67 15.39 -10.82 -5.06
N ASP A 68 14.45 -10.34 -5.88
CA ASP A 68 13.23 -11.03 -6.32
C ASP A 68 12.16 -11.31 -5.26
N GLU A 69 12.38 -10.90 -4.00
CA GLU A 69 11.36 -10.95 -2.95
C GLU A 69 10.65 -9.60 -2.79
N SER A 70 9.32 -9.61 -2.78
CA SER A 70 8.53 -8.44 -2.38
C SER A 70 8.38 -8.41 -0.86
N ARG A 71 8.83 -7.32 -0.22
CA ARG A 71 8.66 -7.08 1.21
C ARG A 71 7.63 -5.98 1.43
N VAL A 72 6.59 -6.31 2.19
CA VAL A 72 5.54 -5.39 2.60
C VAL A 72 5.77 -5.00 4.06
N HIS A 73 5.78 -3.71 4.35
CA HIS A 73 5.76 -3.17 5.69
C HIS A 73 4.47 -2.35 5.88
N LEU A 74 3.74 -2.62 6.95
CA LEU A 74 2.44 -2.00 7.26
C LEU A 74 2.54 -1.13 8.53
N PRO A 75 3.26 0.00 8.51
CA PRO A 75 3.47 0.81 9.70
C PRO A 75 2.19 1.51 10.20
N GLY A 76 1.16 1.63 9.36
CA GLY A 76 -0.03 2.43 9.66
C GLY A 76 -1.33 1.92 9.07
N LEU A 77 -1.36 0.67 8.58
CA LEU A 77 -2.54 0.02 8.02
C LEU A 77 -2.85 -1.25 8.82
N GLU A 78 -4.00 -1.28 9.48
CA GLU A 78 -4.56 -2.50 10.04
C GLU A 78 -5.53 -3.10 9.03
N LEU A 79 -5.19 -4.24 8.44
CA LEU A 79 -6.06 -4.96 7.50
C LEU A 79 -7.15 -5.71 8.27
N ASP A 80 -8.36 -5.77 7.69
CA ASP A 80 -9.52 -6.49 8.25
C ASP A 80 -9.42 -8.03 8.08
#